data_AF-A0A133VIM0-F1
#
_entry.id   AF-A0A133VIM0-F1
#
_cell.length_a   1.000
_cell.length_b   1.000
_cell.length_c   1.000
_cell.angle_alpha   90.00
_cell.angle_beta   90.00
_cell.angle_gamma   90.00
#
_symmetry.space_group_name_H-M   'P 1'
#
loop_
_entity.id
_entity.type
_entity.pdbx_description
1 polymer ?
#
loop_
_entity_poly.entity_id
_entity_poly.type
_entity_poly.pdbx_seq_one_letter_code
_entity_poly.pdbx_strand_id
1 'polypeptide(L)' 'MNILNILNFAFLALAVFLIYRDAKKRGIERKIYWVWITFLVPAFLFLRIIGIIMVAVSYFISSRYLPG' A
#
# COMPACT_ATOMS: atom_id res chain seq x y z
N MET A 1 11.67 -4.86 -14.48
CA MET A 1 10.53 -5.13 -13.58
C MET A 1 10.54 -6.61 -13.24
N ASN A 2 10.68 -6.97 -11.95
CA ASN A 2 10.76 -8.37 -11.54
C ASN A 2 9.43 -9.10 -11.79
N ILE A 3 9.49 -10.28 -12.40
CA ILE A 3 8.33 -11.14 -12.69
C ILE A 3 7.52 -11.47 -11.42
N LEU A 4 8.20 -11.56 -10.27
CA LEU A 4 7.59 -11.68 -8.95
C LEU A 4 6.64 -10.51 -8.60
N ASN A 5 6.97 -9.29 -9.00
CA ASN A 5 6.13 -8.12 -8.73
C ASN A 5 4.86 -8.14 -9.58
N ILE A 6 4.96 -8.64 -10.82
CA ILE A 6 3.82 -8.79 -11.73
C ILE A 6 2.85 -9.84 -11.19
N LEU A 7 3.37 -10.98 -10.72
CA LEU A 7 2.56 -12.02 -10.08
C LEU A 7 1.87 -11.52 -8.80
N ASN A 8 2.58 -10.79 -7.94
CA ASN A 8 1.97 -10.20 -6.74
C ASN A 8 0.83 -9.23 -7.09
N PHE A 9 1.00 -8.39 -8.12
CA PHE A 9 -0.06 -7.49 -8.59
C PHE A 9 -1.27 -8.24 -9.14
N ALA A 10 -1.03 -9.32 -9.90
CA ALA A 10 -2.10 -10.15 -10.44
C ALA A 10 -2.91 -10.83 -9.33
N PHE A 11 -2.24 -11.39 -8.31
CA PHE A 11 -2.92 -11.98 -7.15
C PHE A 11 -3.70 -10.93 -6.34
N LEU A 12 -3.13 -9.74 -6.15
CA LEU A 12 -3.79 -8.66 -5.43
C LEU A 12 -5.06 -8.20 -6.15
N ALA A 13 -4.99 -8.02 -7.47
CA ALA A 13 -6.13 -7.66 -8.30
C ALA A 13 -7.23 -8.74 -8.26
N LEU A 14 -6.85 -10.02 -8.29
CA LEU A 14 -7.78 -11.14 -8.22
C LEU A 14 -8.48 -11.22 -6.86
N ALA A 15 -7.75 -10.98 -5.76
CA ALA A 15 -8.30 -10.92 -4.41
C ALA A 15 -9.31 -9.77 -4.27
N VAL A 16 -8.96 -8.57 -4.75
CA VAL A 16 -9.86 -7.40 -4.77
C VAL A 16 -11.14 -7.70 -5.55
N PHE A 17 -11.00 -8.33 -6.73
CA PHE A 17 -12.14 -8.69 -7.59
C PHE A 17 -13.07 -9.70 -6.92
N LEU A 18 -12.52 -10.73 -6.26
CA LEU A 18 -13.30 -11.74 -5.54
C LEU A 18 -14.04 -11.12 -4.35
N ILE A 19 -13.39 -10.24 -3.58
CA ILE A 19 -14.01 -9.52 -2.46
C ILE A 19 -15.15 -8.63 -2.95
N TYR A 20 -14.94 -7.90 -4.05
CA TYR A 20 -15.98 -7.06 -4.66
C TYR A 20 -17.18 -7.88 -5.15
N ARG A 21 -16.93 -9.03 -5.78
CA ARG A 21 -17.99 -9.94 -6.24
C ARG A 21 -18.81 -10.50 -5.08
N ASP A 22 -18.17 -10.88 -3.97
CA ASP A 22 -18.88 -11.37 -2.77
C ASP A 22 -19.65 -10.24 -2.07
N ALA A 23 -19.07 -9.03 -2.02
CA ALA A 23 -19.71 -7.82 -1.50
C ALA A 23 -21.03 -7.50 -2.19
N LYS A 24 -20.99 -7.55 -3.53
CA LYS A 24 -22.13 -7.26 -4.41
C LYS A 24 -23.24 -8.30 -4.25
N LYS A 25 -22.90 -9.58 -4.15
CA LYS A 25 -23.89 -10.66 -3.93
C LYS A 25 -24.64 -10.52 -2.61
N ARG A 26 -24.01 -9.96 -1.57
CA ARG A 26 -24.62 -9.83 -0.23
C ARG A 26 -25.31 -8.48 0.00
N GLY A 27 -25.20 -7.52 -0.92
CA GLY A 27 -25.75 -6.16 -0.75
C GLY A 27 -25.04 -5.35 0.35
N ILE A 28 -23.82 -5.75 0.72
CA ILE A 28 -23.04 -5.16 1.84
C ILE A 28 -22.00 -4.15 1.30
N GLU A 29 -22.18 -3.69 0.06
CA GLU A 29 -21.24 -2.81 -0.66
C GLU A 29 -20.79 -1.61 0.18
N ARG A 30 -21.72 -1.02 0.94
CA ARG A 30 -21.43 0.12 1.81
C ARG A 30 -20.50 -0.23 2.99
N LYS A 31 -20.69 -1.36 3.68
CA LYS A 31 -19.78 -1.74 4.79
C LYS A 31 -18.41 -2.15 4.27
N ILE A 32 -18.34 -2.83 3.12
CA ILE A 32 -17.05 -3.21 2.54
C ILE A 32 -16.29 -1.97 2.07
N TYR A 33 -16.97 -0.98 1.50
CA TYR A 33 -16.39 0.33 1.20
C TYR A 33 -15.79 1.01 2.44
N TRP A 34 -16.51 1.01 3.57
CA TRP A 34 -15.98 1.55 4.84
C TRP A 34 -14.76 0.77 5.34
N VAL A 35 -14.73 -0.55 5.22
CA VAL A 35 -13.57 -1.39 5.56
C VAL A 35 -12.36 -1.07 4.67
N TRP A 36 -12.58 -0.90 3.36
CA TRP A 36 -11.51 -0.49 2.45
C TRP A 36 -10.94 0.88 2.82
N ILE A 37 -11.79 1.85 3.17
CA ILE A 37 -11.33 3.17 3.62
C ILE A 37 -10.54 3.06 4.93
N THR A 38 -11.03 2.33 5.92
CA THR A 38 -10.34 2.20 7.22
C THR A 38 -9.02 1.44 7.11
N PHE A 39 -8.80 0.63 6.08
CA PHE A 39 -7.49 0.01 5.83
C PHE A 39 -6.59 0.85 4.90
N LEU A 40 -7.12 1.39 3.80
CA LEU A 40 -6.33 2.12 2.81
C LEU A 40 -5.81 3.45 3.36
N VAL A 41 -6.66 4.25 4.03
CA VAL A 41 -6.28 5.57 4.54
C VAL A 41 -5.08 5.48 5.52
N PRO A 42 -5.10 4.63 6.56
CA PRO A 42 -3.93 4.50 7.42
C PRO A 42 -2.73 3.86 6.72
N ALA A 43 -2.93 2.96 5.75
CA ALA A 43 -1.82 2.42 4.96
C ALA A 43 -1.08 3.50 4.15
N PHE A 44 -1.82 4.45 3.54
CA PHE A 44 -1.23 5.60 2.86
C PHE A 44 -0.50 6.54 3.81
N LEU A 45 -1.06 6.81 4.99
CA LEU A 45 -0.39 7.60 6.02
C LEU A 45 0.91 6.92 6.49
N PHE A 46 0.89 5.61 6.68
CA PHE A 46 2.05 4.83 7.07
C PHE A 46 3.15 4.84 6.00
N LEU A 47 2.79 4.67 4.72
CA LEU A 47 3.72 4.80 3.59
C LEU A 47 4.38 6.18 3.55
N ARG A 48 3.63 7.24 3.82
CA ARG A 48 4.18 8.60 3.88
C ARG A 48 5.21 8.75 5.00
N ILE A 49 4.94 8.20 6.19
CA ILE A 49 5.87 8.21 7.32
C ILE A 49 7.16 7.46 6.96
N ILE A 50 7.04 6.26 6.38
CA ILE A 50 8.20 5.48 5.92
C ILE A 50 9.04 6.27 4.91
N GLY A 51 8.40 6.91 3.94
CA GLY A 51 9.08 7.73 2.95
C GLY A 51 9.88 8.87 3.57
N ILE A 52 9.28 9.59 4.54
CA ILE A 52 9.97 10.67 5.27
C ILE A 52 11.18 10.12 6.03
N ILE A 53 11.03 8.98 6.72
CA ILE A 53 12.12 8.34 7.45
C ILE A 53 13.25 7.94 6.51
N MET A 54 12.94 7.34 5.35
CA MET A 54 13.95 6.96 4.35
C MET A 54 14.75 8.17 3.86
N VAL A 55 14.07 9.29 3.56
CA VAL A 55 14.73 10.53 3.12
C VAL A 55 15.61 11.09 4.23
N ALA A 56 15.10 11.14 5.47
CA ALA A 56 15.86 11.64 6.62
C ALA A 56 17.11 10.79 6.90
N VAL A 57 16.99 9.46 6.86
CA VAL A 57 18.11 8.53 7.02
C VAL A 57 19.12 8.71 5.88
N SER A 58 18.65 8.82 4.64
CA SER A 58 19.53 9.04 3.48
C SER A 58 20.31 10.35 3.61
N TYR A 59 19.64 11.43 4.04
CA TYR A 59 20.28 12.72 4.28
C TYR A 59 21.32 12.63 5.41
N PHE A 60 20.99 11.96 6.51
CA PHE A 60 21.91 11.75 7.62
C PHE A 60 23.16 10.98 7.19
N ILE A 61 22.99 9.89 6.45
CA ILE A 61 24.10 9.10 5.91
C ILE A 61 24.95 9.97 4.97
N SER A 62 24.32 10.68 4.04
CA SER A 62 25.03 11.57 3.12
C SER A 62 25.87 12.62 3.87
N SER A 63 25.31 13.25 4.90
CA SER A 63 26.03 14.27 5.69
C SER A 63 27.23 13.72 6.48
N ARG A 64 27.24 12.42 6.79
CA ARG A 64 28.29 11.77 7.61
C ARG A 64 29.37 11.10 6.78
N TYR A 65 29.00 10.54 5.63
CA TYR A 65 29.87 9.66 4.84
C TYR A 65 30.23 10.21 3.46
N LEU A 66 29.55 11.28 3.00
CA LEU A 66 29.91 12.05 1.81
C LEU A 66 30.15 13.51 2.19
N PRO A 67 31.19 13.82 3.00
CA PRO A 67 31.69 15.18 3.05
C PRO A 67 32.25 15.49 1.65
N GLY A 68 31.71 16.53 1.01
CA GLY A 68 32.25 17.08 -0.24
C GLY A 68 33.69 17.54 -0.08
#